data_AF-A0A0D8JUI5-F1
#
_entry.id   AF-A0A0D8JUI5-F1
#
_cell.length_a   1.000
_cell.length_b   1.000
_cell.length_c   1.000
_cell.angle_alpha   90.00
_cell.angle_beta   90.00
_cell.angle_gamma   90.00
#
_symmetry.space_group_name_H-M   'P 1'
#
loop_
_entity.id
_entity.type
_entity.pdbx_description
1 polymer ?
#
loop_
_entity_poly.entity_id
_entity_poly.type
_entity_poly.pdbx_seq_one_letter_code
_entity_poly.pdbx_strand_id
1 'polypeptide(L)' 'MGKTAESHLGGTINNAGITMPAYFNNSQHQATKNASFITDFNIFYILNKLNIIMIMHDFRLNIEML' A
#
# COMPACT_ATOMS: atom_id res chain seq x y z
N MET A 1 -4.70 -8.24 8.47
CA MET A 1 -3.37 -7.89 7.93
C MET A 1 -2.58 -7.07 8.93
N GLY A 2 -3.10 -5.93 9.40
CA GLY A 2 -2.50 -5.10 10.46
C GLY A 2 -1.90 -5.87 11.64
N LYS A 3 -2.76 -6.53 12.44
CA LYS A 3 -2.35 -7.34 13.59
C LYS A 3 -1.30 -8.42 13.27
N THR A 4 -1.33 -8.97 12.06
CA THR A 4 -0.36 -9.96 11.61
C THR A 4 1.01 -9.33 11.40
N ALA A 5 1.05 -8.16 10.76
CA ALA A 5 2.29 -7.41 10.56
C ALA A 5 2.86 -6.89 11.89
N GLU A 6 2.00 -6.42 12.79
CA GLU A 6 2.41 -5.98 14.13
C GLU A 6 3.00 -7.13 14.96
N SER A 7 2.36 -8.31 14.91
CA SER A 7 2.89 -9.53 15.54
C SER A 7 4.23 -9.94 14.94
N HIS A 8 4.40 -9.82 13.63
CA HIS A 8 5.65 -10.15 12.95
C HIS A 8 6.79 -9.16 13.25
N LEU A 9 6.49 -7.87 13.33
CA LEU A 9 7.48 -6.80 13.54
C LEU A 9 7.68 -6.45 15.01
N GLY A 10 6.85 -6.96 15.92
CA GLY A 10 6.97 -6.76 17.36
C GLY A 10 6.62 -5.35 17.84
N GLY A 11 5.75 -4.64 17.12
CA GLY A 11 5.38 -3.27 17.45
C GLY A 11 4.12 -2.80 16.75
N THR A 12 3.53 -1.71 17.27
CA THR A 12 2.33 -1.08 16.69
C THR A 12 2.67 -0.43 15.36
N ILE A 13 1.84 -0.66 14.35
CA ILE A 13 1.98 -0.05 13.02
C ILE A 13 0.89 0.99 12.86
N ASN A 14 1.27 2.26 12.73
CA ASN A 14 0.29 3.35 12.59
C ASN A 14 0.10 3.78 11.14
N ASN A 15 1.06 3.46 10.26
CA ASN A 15 1.15 4.04 8.92
C ASN A 15 1.10 2.91 7.89
N ALA A 16 0.31 3.09 6.83
CA ALA A 16 0.25 2.12 5.75
C ALA A 16 0.05 2.76 4.38
N GLY A 17 0.52 2.05 3.35
CA GLY A 17 0.15 2.30 1.97
C GLY A 17 -0.75 1.16 1.49
N ILE A 18 -1.75 1.48 0.66
CA ILE A 18 -2.62 0.47 0.05
C ILE A 18 -2.56 0.54 -1.47
N THR A 19 -2.79 -0.61 -2.10
CA THR A 19 -2.70 -0.73 -3.55
C THR A 19 -4.07 -0.96 -4.17
N MET A 20 -4.32 -0.39 -5.34
CA MET A 20 -5.53 -0.61 -6.12
C MET A 20 -5.21 -1.25 -7.46
N PRO A 21 -6.10 -2.12 -7.98
CA PRO A 21 -5.98 -2.61 -9.35
C PRO A 21 -6.14 -1.49 -10.37
N ALA A 22 -5.36 -1.53 -11.45
CA ALA A 22 -5.35 -0.50 -12.50
C ALA A 22 -6.69 -0.33 -13.23
N TYR A 23 -7.53 -1.36 -13.21
CA TYR A 23 -8.80 -1.41 -13.93
C TYR A 23 -10.00 -1.08 -13.04
N PHE A 24 -9.78 -0.61 -11.80
CA PHE A 24 -10.89 -0.16 -10.96
C PHE A 24 -11.55 1.08 -11.58
N ASN A 25 -12.88 1.08 -11.57
CA ASN A 25 -13.65 2.25 -11.98
C ASN A 25 -13.75 3.27 -10.83
N ASN A 26 -14.30 4.46 -11.12
CA ASN A 26 -14.38 5.55 -10.14
C ASN A 26 -15.13 5.17 -8.85
N SER A 27 -16.19 4.37 -8.96
CA SER A 27 -16.96 3.91 -7.78
C SER A 27 -16.12 3.02 -6.88
N GLN A 28 -15.38 2.09 -7.47
CA GLN A 28 -14.50 1.19 -6.73
C GLN A 28 -13.30 1.96 -6.12
N HIS A 29 -12.75 2.95 -6.84
CA HIS A 29 -11.76 3.88 -6.29
C HIS A 29 -12.26 4.63 -5.06
N GLN A 30 -13.47 5.18 -5.14
CA GLN A 30 -14.06 5.89 -4.01
C GLN A 30 -14.37 4.95 -2.84
N ALA A 31 -14.83 3.73 -3.11
CA ALA A 31 -15.06 2.73 -2.08
C ALA A 31 -13.77 2.37 -1.33
N THR A 32 -12.65 2.19 -2.03
CA THR A 32 -11.34 1.94 -1.40
C THR A 32 -10.84 3.14 -0.61
N LYS A 33 -11.03 4.37 -1.12
CA LYS A 33 -10.72 5.60 -0.38
C LYS A 33 -11.58 5.71 0.88
N ASN A 34 -12.88 5.43 0.81
CA ASN A 34 -13.75 5.42 1.98
C ASN A 34 -13.32 4.37 3.00
N ALA A 35 -12.94 3.17 2.54
CA ALA A 35 -12.41 2.14 3.41
C ALA A 35 -11.15 2.62 4.15
N SER A 36 -10.25 3.38 3.49
CA SER A 36 -9.06 3.93 4.15
C SER A 36 -9.37 4.87 5.32
N PHE A 37 -10.50 5.57 5.32
CA PHE A 37 -10.89 6.44 6.44
C PHE A 37 -11.44 5.68 7.65
N ILE A 38 -11.84 4.42 7.45
CA ILE A 38 -12.44 3.58 8.49
C ILE A 38 -11.39 2.68 9.16
N THR A 39 -10.21 2.54 8.55
CA THR A 39 -9.13 1.74 9.15
C THR A 39 -8.41 2.48 10.26
N ASP A 40 -7.88 1.74 11.24
CA ASP A 40 -7.01 2.27 12.31
C ASP A 40 -5.60 2.69 11.82
N PHE A 41 -5.38 2.79 10.50
CA PHE A 41 -4.11 3.18 9.91
C PHE A 41 -4.20 4.57 9.29
N ASN A 42 -3.14 5.35 9.44
CA ASN A 42 -2.91 6.53 8.64
C ASN A 42 -2.45 6.12 7.24
N ILE A 43 -3.37 6.22 6.27
CA ILE A 43 -3.12 5.86 4.88
C ILE A 43 -2.54 7.07 4.14
N PHE A 44 -1.24 7.03 3.84
CA PHE A 44 -0.53 8.12 3.15
C PHE A 44 -0.78 8.10 1.65
N TYR A 45 -0.82 6.90 1.06
CA TYR A 45 -0.90 6.73 -0.38
C TYR A 45 -1.80 5.56 -0.74
N ILE A 46 -2.61 5.80 -1.75
CA ILE A 46 -3.37 4.79 -2.49
C ILE A 46 -2.78 4.76 -3.89
N LEU A 47 -2.04 3.71 -4.22
CA LEU A 47 -1.31 3.62 -5.49
C LEU A 47 -1.87 2.51 -6.39
N ASN A 48 -1.74 2.70 -7.70
CA ASN A 48 -1.97 1.62 -8.65
C ASN A 48 -0.90 0.53 -8.48
N LYS A 49 -1.32 -0.74 -8.49
CA LYS A 49 -0.42 -1.90 -8.44
C LYS A 49 0.69 -1.85 -9.50
N LEU A 50 0.40 -1.42 -10.72
CA LEU A 50 1.41 -1.33 -11.79
C LEU A 50 2.50 -0.32 -11.46
N ASN A 51 2.14 0.82 -10.86
CA ASN A 51 3.11 1.83 -10.45
C ASN A 51 4.04 1.28 -9.35
N ILE A 52 3.48 0.54 -8.39
CA ILE A 52 4.30 -0.10 -7.33
C ILE A 52 5.26 -1.12 -7.91
N ILE A 53 4.81 -1.96 -8.85
CA ILE A 53 5.69 -2.95 -9.50
C ILE A 53 6.87 -2.24 -10.19
N MET A 54 6.60 -1.15 -10.90
CA MET A 54 7.64 -0.35 -11.55
C MET A 54 8.63 0.23 -10.53
N ILE A 55 8.13 0.85 -9.45
CA ILE A 55 8.96 1.42 -8.39
C ILE A 55 9.83 0.34 -7.72
N MET A 56 9.26 -0.83 -7.44
CA MET A 56 9.99 -1.94 -6.82
C MET A 56 11.06 -2.50 -7.76
N HIS A 57 10.76 -2.60 -9.06
CA HIS A 57 11.72 -3.05 -10.06
C HIS A 57 12.91 -2.08 -10.15
N ASP A 58 12.64 -0.78 -10.25
CA ASP A 58 13.68 0.25 -10.28
C ASP A 58 14.53 0.27 -8.99
N PHE A 59 13.87 0.22 -7.83
CA PHE A 59 14.55 0.14 -6.54
C PHE A 59 15.48 -1.07 -6.44
N ARG A 60 15.03 -2.23 -6.92
CA ARG A 60 15.84 -3.46 -6.93
C ARG A 60 17.07 -3.30 -7.81
N LEU A 61 16.93 -2.77 -9.02
CA LEU A 61 18.07 -2.53 -9.90
C LEU A 61 19.09 -1.59 -9.26
N ASN A 62 18.63 -0.54 -8.56
CA ASN A 62 19.52 0.38 -7.86
C ASN A 62 20.30 -0.26 -6.72
N ILE A 63 19.73 -1.25 -6.01
CA ILE A 63 20.46 -2.01 -4.97
C ILE A 63 21.43 -3.03 -5.58
N GLU A 64 21.05 -3.72 -6.65
CA GLU A 64 21.92 -4.73 -7.28
C GLU A 64 23.12 -4.14 -8.03
N MET A 65 23.12 -2.83 -8.31
CA MET A 65 24.24 -2.08 -8.89
C MET A 65 25.25 -1.54 -7.85
N LEU A 66 25.04 -1.80 -6.55
CA LEU A 66 25.89 -1.43 -5.42
C LEU A 66 26.66 -2.65 -4.89
#